data_AF-A0A7C3W917-F1
#
_entry.id   AF-A0A7C3W917-F1
#
_cell.length_a   1.000
_cell.length_b   1.000
_cell.length_c   1.000
_cell.angle_alpha   90.00
_cell.angle_beta   90.00
_cell.angle_gamma   90.00
#
_symmetry.space_group_name_H-M   'P 1'
#
loop_
_entity.id
_entity.type
_entity.pdbx_description
1 polymer ?
#
loop_
_entity_poly.entity_id
_entity_poly.type
_entity_poly.pdbx_seq_one_letter_code
_entity_poly.pdbx_strand_id
1 'polypeptide(L)'
;SSDPGLDATVFDPTADLKIKNDTPAYILIQTQVETQNSRLVIALYGTSDGRRATISKARVWDQVPPPPDLYQEDPTLPPGQIKQIDWKAWGAKVAFDYKVERNGEILQNRTFYSYYQPWQAVFLKGPLL
;
A
#
# COMPACT_ATOMS: atom_id res chain seq x y z
N SER A 1 10.86 4.77 -5.96
CA SER A 1 9.78 3.99 -5.31
C SER A 1 9.68 4.45 -3.87
N SER A 2 8.49 4.39 -3.26
CA SER A 2 8.36 4.50 -1.80
C SER A 2 9.02 3.29 -1.13
N ASP A 3 9.49 3.45 0.10
CA ASP A 3 9.94 2.32 0.91
C ASP A 3 8.74 1.36 1.15
N PRO A 4 8.96 0.03 1.25
CA PRO A 4 7.92 -0.91 1.66
C PRO A 4 7.23 -0.47 2.96
N GLY A 5 5.93 -0.72 3.11
CA GLY A 5 5.16 -0.30 4.28
C GLY A 5 4.52 1.09 4.14
N LEU A 6 4.95 1.89 3.16
CA LEU A 6 4.35 3.19 2.81
C LEU A 6 3.54 3.15 1.52
N ASP A 7 3.36 1.96 0.95
CA ASP A 7 2.51 1.72 -0.21
C ASP A 7 1.03 1.96 0.10
N ALA A 8 0.30 2.42 -0.92
CA ALA A 8 -1.14 2.59 -0.84
C ALA A 8 -1.83 1.28 -1.22
N THR A 9 -2.80 0.84 -0.40
CA THR A 9 -3.70 -0.27 -0.72
C THR A 9 -5.09 0.28 -1.03
N VAL A 10 -5.73 -0.24 -2.07
CA VAL A 10 -7.16 -0.06 -2.31
C VAL A 10 -7.87 -1.30 -1.77
N PHE A 11 -8.71 -1.15 -0.75
CA PHE A 11 -9.42 -2.26 -0.12
C PHE A 11 -10.90 -1.89 0.06
N ASP A 12 -11.69 -2.20 -0.96
CA ASP A 12 -13.14 -1.96 -1.03
C ASP A 12 -13.90 -3.21 -0.53
N PRO A 13 -14.95 -3.10 0.32
CA PRO A 13 -15.65 -1.89 0.75
C PRO A 13 -15.27 -1.33 2.11
N THR A 14 -14.25 -1.86 2.80
CA THR A 14 -14.12 -1.65 4.25
C THR A 14 -13.05 -0.65 4.67
N ALA A 15 -12.12 -0.26 3.80
CA ALA A 15 -11.04 0.65 4.17
C ALA A 15 -11.31 2.09 3.75
N ASP A 16 -11.81 2.90 4.68
CA ASP A 16 -11.92 4.34 4.52
C ASP A 16 -10.66 5.06 5.02
N LEU A 17 -10.19 6.06 4.26
CA LEU A 17 -9.21 7.02 4.77
C LEU A 17 -9.87 7.90 5.84
N LYS A 18 -9.37 7.81 7.08
CA LYS A 18 -9.82 8.64 8.20
C LYS A 18 -8.72 9.58 8.65
N ILE A 19 -9.04 10.87 8.71
CA ILE A 19 -8.12 11.92 9.16
C ILE A 19 -8.71 12.63 10.38
N LYS A 20 -7.84 13.02 11.32
CA LYS A 20 -8.18 13.88 12.45
C LYS A 20 -7.39 15.17 12.31
N ASN A 21 -8.09 16.31 12.25
CA ASN A 21 -7.44 17.60 12.41
C ASN A 21 -7.18 17.84 13.90
N ASP A 22 -5.93 17.71 14.32
CA ASP A 22 -5.45 18.00 15.68
C ASP A 22 -4.69 19.34 15.75
N THR A 23 -4.94 20.24 14.79
CA THR A 23 -4.41 21.61 14.77
C THR A 23 -5.49 22.59 15.22
N PRO A 24 -5.13 23.80 15.73
CA PRO A 24 -6.13 24.83 16.04
C PRO A 24 -6.70 25.52 14.80
N ALA A 25 -6.16 25.24 13.60
CA ALA A 25 -6.54 25.89 12.35
C ALA A 25 -7.37 24.96 11.45
N TYR A 26 -8.06 25.54 10.47
CA TYR A 26 -8.76 24.76 9.45
C TYR A 26 -7.78 24.06 8.51
N ILE A 27 -8.20 22.91 7.98
CA ILE A 27 -7.56 22.24 6.85
C ILE A 27 -8.41 22.54 5.60
N LEU A 28 -7.78 23.11 4.59
CA LEU A 28 -8.37 23.23 3.25
C LEU A 28 -8.15 21.90 2.51
N ILE A 29 -9.24 21.29 2.07
CA ILE A 29 -9.21 20.10 1.22
C ILE A 29 -9.58 20.52 -0.20
N GLN A 30 -8.72 20.22 -1.17
CA GLN A 30 -8.95 20.51 -2.59
C GLN A 30 -8.90 19.22 -3.39
N THR A 31 -9.90 19.04 -4.27
CA THR A 31 -10.00 17.86 -5.13
C THR A 31 -9.76 18.26 -6.58
N GLN A 32 -8.92 17.50 -7.27
CA GLN A 32 -8.71 17.61 -8.72
C GLN A 32 -9.03 16.28 -9.37
N VAL A 33 -9.89 16.30 -10.39
CA VAL A 33 -10.34 15.12 -11.13
C VAL A 33 -9.83 15.22 -12.56
N GLU A 34 -9.00 14.27 -12.98
CA GLU A 34 -8.45 14.17 -14.32
C GLU A 34 -8.97 12.90 -14.99
N THR A 35 -10.14 13.01 -15.60
CA THR A 35 -10.83 11.87 -16.23
C THR A 35 -10.03 11.23 -17.36
N GLN A 36 -9.32 12.04 -18.15
CA GLN A 36 -8.47 11.57 -19.26
C GLN A 36 -7.34 10.66 -18.79
N ASN A 37 -6.81 10.89 -17.58
CA ASN A 37 -5.73 10.12 -16.98
C ASN A 37 -6.24 9.12 -15.93
N SER A 38 -7.56 9.01 -15.75
CA SER A 38 -8.20 8.27 -14.65
C SER A 38 -7.56 8.57 -13.29
N ARG A 39 -7.25 9.85 -13.03
CA ARG A 39 -6.54 10.30 -11.82
C ARG A 39 -7.42 11.17 -10.95
N LEU A 40 -7.43 10.87 -9.65
CA LEU A 40 -8.04 11.70 -8.60
C LEU A 40 -6.94 12.16 -7.64
N VAL A 41 -6.85 13.48 -7.41
CA VAL A 41 -5.93 14.07 -6.43
C VAL A 41 -6.76 14.75 -5.36
N ILE A 42 -6.51 14.41 -4.09
CA ILE A 42 -7.06 15.10 -2.93
C ILE A 42 -5.89 15.74 -2.18
N ALA A 43 -5.77 17.05 -2.28
CA ALA A 43 -4.71 17.83 -1.63
C ALA A 43 -5.23 18.44 -0.32
N LEU A 44 -4.45 18.29 0.75
CA LEU A 44 -4.76 18.83 2.08
C LEU A 44 -3.75 19.91 2.41
N TYR A 45 -4.23 21.12 2.70
CA TYR A 45 -3.40 22.26 3.09
C TYR A 45 -3.80 22.71 4.49
N GLY A 46 -2.82 22.95 5.35
CA GLY A 46 -3.03 23.45 6.70
C GLY A 46 -2.13 24.64 7.00
N THR A 47 -2.56 25.48 7.94
CA THR A 47 -1.70 26.54 8.50
C THR A 47 -0.60 25.89 9.32
N SER A 48 0.66 26.29 9.09
CA SER A 48 1.77 25.80 9.90
C SER A 48 1.59 26.20 11.36
N ASP A 49 1.67 25.23 12.26
CA ASP A 49 1.72 25.44 13.71
C ASP A 49 3.11 25.15 14.31
N GLY A 50 4.13 25.09 13.45
CA GLY A 50 5.53 24.84 13.84
C GLY A 50 5.87 23.39 14.14
N ARG A 51 4.93 22.43 14.00
CA ARG A 51 5.26 21.01 14.13
C ARG A 51 6.13 20.52 12.97
N ARG A 52 6.97 19.53 13.24
CA ARG A 52 7.75 18.78 12.24
C ARG A 52 7.41 17.30 12.34
N ALA A 53 7.00 16.71 11.23
CA ALA A 53 6.82 15.27 11.11
C ALA A 53 8.09 14.64 10.52
N THR A 54 8.45 13.46 11.02
CA THR A 54 9.58 12.67 10.53
C THR A 54 9.15 11.21 10.42
N ILE A 55 9.62 10.54 9.37
CA ILE A 55 9.43 9.11 9.13
C ILE A 55 10.83 8.48 9.10
N SER A 56 11.03 7.39 9.84
CA SER A 56 12.28 6.63 9.79
C SER A 56 12.42 5.90 8.46
N LYS A 57 13.63 5.44 8.14
CA LYS A 57 13.78 4.39 7.11
C LYS A 57 12.95 3.16 7.51
N ALA A 58 12.37 2.49 6.53
CA ALA A 58 11.69 1.22 6.76
C ALA A 58 12.70 0.15 7.20
N ARG A 59 12.32 -0.63 8.21
CA ARG A 59 13.00 -1.85 8.65
C ARG A 59 12.25 -3.02 8.05
N VAL A 60 12.94 -3.88 7.30
CA VAL A 60 12.37 -5.06 6.66
C VAL A 60 13.04 -6.30 7.21
N TRP A 61 12.25 -7.30 7.64
CA TRP A 61 12.76 -8.56 8.16
C TRP A 61 11.79 -9.71 7.87
N ASP A 62 12.18 -10.93 8.25
CA ASP A 62 11.40 -12.16 8.02
C ASP A 62 10.91 -12.30 6.57
N GLN A 63 11.81 -12.08 5.61
CA GLN A 63 11.46 -12.23 4.20
C GLN A 63 11.24 -13.70 3.85
N VAL A 64 10.11 -13.99 3.22
CA VAL A 64 9.69 -15.34 2.85
C VAL A 64 9.48 -15.41 1.34
N PRO A 65 10.11 -16.37 0.63
CA PRO A 65 9.92 -16.51 -0.80
C PRO A 65 8.46 -16.90 -1.12
N PRO A 66 7.96 -16.53 -2.30
CA PRO A 66 6.66 -16.97 -2.79
C PRO A 66 6.62 -18.51 -2.93
N PRO A 67 5.46 -19.16 -2.74
CA PRO A 67 5.29 -20.57 -3.06
C PRO A 67 5.55 -20.88 -4.56
N PRO A 68 5.68 -22.18 -4.92
CA PRO A 68 5.71 -22.59 -6.32
C PRO A 68 4.51 -22.10 -7.13
N ASP A 69 4.65 -22.04 -8.45
CA ASP A 69 3.57 -21.63 -9.35
C ASP A 69 2.37 -22.58 -9.26
N LEU A 70 1.17 -22.01 -9.18
CA LEU A 70 -0.06 -22.78 -9.25
C LEU A 70 -0.60 -22.76 -10.68
N TYR A 71 -0.77 -23.96 -11.26
CA TYR A 71 -1.44 -24.15 -12.54
C TYR A 71 -2.86 -24.65 -12.31
N GLN A 72 -3.84 -23.94 -12.86
CA GLN A 72 -5.26 -24.30 -12.81
C GLN A 72 -5.76 -24.56 -14.22
N GLU A 73 -6.56 -25.60 -14.40
CA GLU A 73 -7.18 -25.86 -15.69
C GLU A 73 -8.31 -24.86 -15.95
N ASP A 74 -8.34 -24.31 -17.16
CA ASP A 74 -9.41 -23.45 -17.65
C ASP A 74 -9.89 -23.98 -19.02
N PRO A 75 -11.06 -24.61 -19.09
CA PRO A 75 -11.59 -25.17 -20.34
C PRO A 75 -11.97 -24.11 -21.38
N THR A 76 -12.01 -22.83 -21.01
CA THR A 76 -12.26 -21.73 -21.95
C THR A 76 -11.00 -21.33 -22.74
N LEU A 77 -9.82 -21.77 -22.30
CA LEU A 77 -8.57 -21.56 -23.03
C LEU A 77 -8.35 -22.66 -24.08
N PRO A 78 -7.87 -22.31 -25.29
CA PRO A 78 -7.36 -23.26 -26.27
C PRO A 78 -6.40 -24.31 -25.68
N PRO A 79 -6.46 -25.57 -26.14
CA PRO A 79 -5.59 -26.63 -25.65
C PRO A 79 -4.09 -26.26 -25.66
N GLY A 80 -3.43 -26.48 -24.54
CA GLY A 80 -2.00 -26.16 -24.37
C GLY A 80 -1.67 -24.68 -24.15
N GLN A 81 -2.65 -23.76 -24.21
CA GLN A 81 -2.40 -22.35 -23.88
C GLN A 81 -2.17 -22.16 -22.39
N ILE A 82 -1.18 -21.33 -22.02
CA ILE A 82 -0.91 -20.91 -20.64
C ILE A 82 -1.10 -19.40 -20.55
N LYS A 83 -1.84 -18.94 -19.54
CA LYS A 83 -2.06 -17.53 -19.25
C LYS A 83 -1.81 -17.25 -17.77
N GLN A 84 -0.84 -16.40 -17.47
CA GLN A 84 -0.64 -15.90 -16.12
C GLN A 84 -1.74 -14.90 -15.75
N ILE A 85 -2.33 -15.05 -14.58
CA ILE A 85 -3.38 -14.16 -14.06
C ILE A 85 -3.02 -13.54 -12.71
N ASP A 86 -1.99 -14.05 -12.05
CA ASP A 86 -1.49 -13.53 -10.78
C ASP A 86 0.04 -13.68 -10.70
N TRP A 87 0.71 -12.79 -9.95
CA TRP A 87 2.17 -12.69 -9.93
C TRP A 87 2.74 -13.02 -8.55
N LYS A 88 3.93 -13.63 -8.55
CA LYS A 88 4.66 -13.92 -7.32
C LYS A 88 5.02 -12.63 -6.59
N ALA A 89 4.77 -12.60 -5.30
CA ALA A 89 5.25 -11.55 -4.41
C ALA A 89 5.94 -12.16 -3.18
N TRP A 90 7.03 -11.54 -2.74
CA TRP A 90 7.71 -11.94 -1.50
C TRP A 90 6.88 -11.51 -0.29
N GLY A 91 6.81 -12.39 0.70
CA GLY A 91 6.34 -12.03 2.03
C GLY A 91 7.44 -11.32 2.81
N ALA A 92 7.06 -10.44 3.73
CA ALA A 92 7.99 -9.75 4.62
C ALA A 92 7.23 -9.09 5.78
N LYS A 93 7.96 -8.82 6.87
CA LYS A 93 7.51 -7.88 7.90
C LYS A 93 8.22 -6.56 7.72
N VAL A 94 7.47 -5.47 7.85
CA VAL A 94 7.99 -4.12 7.67
C VAL A 94 7.53 -3.23 8.81
N ALA A 95 8.42 -2.34 9.28
CA ALA A 95 8.07 -1.31 10.24
C ALA A 95 8.82 -0.01 10.00
N PHE A 96 8.15 1.10 10.31
CA PHE A 96 8.76 2.42 10.34
C PHE A 96 8.20 3.21 11.52
N ASP A 97 8.98 4.17 12.01
CA ASP A 97 8.58 5.07 13.07
C ASP A 97 8.13 6.40 12.48
N TYR A 98 7.02 6.91 13.01
CA TYR A 98 6.47 8.22 12.71
C TYR A 98 6.50 9.06 13.98
N LYS A 99 7.17 10.21 13.89
CA LYS A 99 7.31 11.13 15.01
C LYS A 99 6.92 12.54 14.60
N VAL A 100 6.10 13.19 15.43
CA VAL A 100 5.71 14.60 15.30
C VAL A 100 6.20 15.37 16.51
N GLU A 101 6.97 16.42 16.29
CA GLU A 101 7.55 17.26 17.35
C GLU A 101 7.19 18.73 17.13
N ARG A 102 6.95 19.47 18.21
CA ARG A 102 6.81 20.93 18.20
C ARG A 102 7.56 21.50 19.40
N ASN A 103 8.46 22.46 19.17
CA ASN A 103 9.21 23.14 20.23
C ASN A 103 9.93 22.20 21.22
N GLY A 104 10.39 21.03 20.74
CA GLY A 104 11.05 20.01 21.56
C GLY A 104 10.09 19.04 22.28
N GLU A 105 8.78 19.29 22.24
CA GLU A 105 7.76 18.37 22.75
C GLU A 105 7.39 17.35 21.67
N ILE A 106 7.33 16.07 22.05
CA ILE A 106 6.85 14.98 21.20
C ILE A 106 5.32 14.94 21.28
N LEU A 107 4.66 15.33 20.18
CA LEU A 107 3.20 15.32 20.07
C LEU A 107 2.67 13.93 19.68
N GLN A 108 3.41 13.22 18.84
CA GLN A 108 3.09 11.86 18.42
C GLN A 108 4.37 11.06 18.22
N ASN A 109 4.36 9.80 18.65
CA ASN A 109 5.43 8.85 18.40
C ASN A 109 4.81 7.46 18.26
N ARG A 110 4.84 6.91 17.04
CA ARG A 110 4.17 5.65 16.72
C ARG A 110 5.00 4.84 15.75
N THR A 111 5.09 3.54 16.01
CA THR A 111 5.59 2.57 15.03
C THR A 111 4.42 2.00 14.24
N PHE A 112 4.53 2.00 12.92
CA PHE A 112 3.61 1.32 12.02
C PHE A 112 4.22 -0.01 11.60
N TYR A 113 3.36 -1.02 11.44
CA TYR A 113 3.75 -2.38 11.07
C TYR A 113 2.90 -2.86 9.89
N SER A 114 3.57 -3.46 8.91
CA SER A 114 2.94 -4.14 7.77
C SER A 114 3.43 -5.58 7.71
N TYR A 115 2.51 -6.50 7.47
CA TYR A 115 2.77 -7.93 7.37
C TYR A 115 2.33 -8.41 5.98
N TYR A 116 3.29 -8.63 5.10
CA TYR A 116 3.03 -9.11 3.74
C TYR A 116 3.12 -10.62 3.72
N GLN A 117 2.05 -11.27 3.26
CA GLN A 117 2.05 -12.70 3.02
C GLN A 117 2.74 -13.01 1.69
N PRO A 118 3.59 -14.05 1.61
CA PRO A 118 4.17 -14.47 0.34
C PRO A 118 3.04 -14.94 -0.58
N TRP A 119 3.05 -14.45 -1.82
CA TRP A 119 1.98 -14.69 -2.79
C TRP A 119 2.50 -15.50 -3.95
N GLN A 120 1.78 -16.57 -4.32
CA GLN A 120 2.15 -17.43 -5.44
C GLN A 120 1.64 -16.83 -6.75
N ALA A 121 2.35 -17.06 -7.86
CA ALA A 121 1.77 -16.79 -9.18
C ALA A 121 0.74 -17.86 -9.53
N VAL A 122 -0.29 -17.45 -10.25
CA VAL A 122 -1.34 -18.32 -10.73
C VAL A 122 -1.38 -18.27 -12.26
N PHE A 123 -1.36 -19.46 -12.86
CA PHE A 123 -1.42 -19.67 -14.30
C PHE A 123 -2.66 -20.50 -14.64
N LEU A 124 -3.45 -20.02 -15.59
CA LEU A 124 -4.51 -20.78 -16.22
C LEU A 124 -3.93 -21.58 -17.39
N LYS A 125 -4.34 -22.84 -17.53
CA LYS A 125 -3.90 -23.74 -18.59
C LYS A 125 -5.11 -24.34 -19.31
N GLY A 126 -5.11 -24.26 -20.64
CA GLY A 126 -6.09 -24.94 -21.46
C GLY A 126 -5.97 -26.47 -21.36
N PRO A 127 -7.08 -27.22 -21.46
CA PRO A 127 -7.09 -28.67 -21.32
C PRO A 127 -6.12 -29.31 -22.30
N LEU A 128 -5.49 -30.41 -21.89
CA LEU A 128 -4.80 -31.27 -22.85
C LEU A 128 -5.88 -32.03 -23.62
N LEU A 129 -5.84 -31.96 -24.96
CA LEU A 129 -6.78 -32.62 -25.88
C LEU A 129 -7.09 -34.07 -25.47
#